data_AF-A0A3S0L2V4-F1
#
_entry.id   AF-A0A3S0L2V4-F1
#
_cell.length_a   1.000
_cell.length_b   1.000
_cell.length_c   1.000
_cell.angle_alpha   90.00
_cell.angle_beta   90.00
_cell.angle_gamma   90.00
#
_symmetry.space_group_name_H-M   'P 1'
#
loop_
_entity.id
_entity.type
_entity.pdbx_description
1 polymer ?
#
loop_
_entity_poly.entity_id
_entity_poly.type
_entity_poly.pdbx_seq_one_letter_code
_entity_poly.pdbx_strand_id
1 'polypeptide(L)'
;YELNLRWPEFEGPTIIGDKGYCCLGYVYPPKKNTRYDTGWRDSRHPKIRKRIETVFSALVEAQIRSAQTKTLGSLKLRVVLAVLAHNLARP
;
A
#
# COMPACT_ATOMS: atom_id res chain seq x y z
N TYR A 1 -5.91 0.86 -22.03
CA TYR A 1 -5.98 2.03 -21.12
C TYR A 1 -4.75 1.98 -20.23
N GLU A 2 -3.63 2.55 -20.69
CA GLU A 2 -2.37 2.51 -19.94
C GLU A 2 -2.36 3.60 -18.87
N LEU A 3 -2.99 3.29 -17.74
CA LEU A 3 -3.01 4.13 -16.54
C LEU A 3 -1.60 4.60 -16.11
N ASN A 4 -0.58 3.81 -16.43
CA ASN A 4 0.82 4.04 -16.12
C ASN A 4 1.38 5.31 -16.79
N LEU A 5 0.91 5.65 -18.01
CA LEU A 5 1.39 6.83 -18.75
C LEU A 5 0.92 8.14 -18.13
N ARG A 6 -0.23 8.10 -17.42
CA ARG A 6 -0.82 9.27 -16.76
C ARG A 6 -0.34 9.45 -15.32
N TRP A 7 0.51 8.56 -14.80
CA TRP A 7 1.03 8.65 -13.44
C TRP A 7 1.59 10.04 -13.07
N PRO A 8 2.35 10.75 -13.92
CA PRO A 8 2.82 12.10 -13.62
C PRO A 8 1.70 13.12 -13.37
N GLU A 9 0.54 12.97 -14.04
CA GLU A 9 -0.65 13.80 -13.83
C GLU A 9 -1.30 13.56 -12.45
N PHE A 10 -0.98 12.44 -11.82
CA PHE A 10 -1.46 12.03 -10.50
C PHE A 10 -0.37 12.11 -9.41
N GLU A 11 0.69 12.89 -9.62
CA GLU A 11 1.88 13.00 -8.72
C GLU A 11 2.76 11.72 -8.64
N GLY A 12 2.66 10.85 -9.63
CA GLY A 12 3.44 9.60 -9.73
C GLY A 12 3.00 8.53 -8.73
N PRO A 13 3.52 7.30 -8.83
CA PRO A 13 3.31 6.26 -7.82
C PRO A 13 4.15 6.60 -6.58
N THR A 14 3.76 7.60 -5.81
CA THR A 14 4.44 7.87 -4.54
C THR A 14 4.08 6.76 -3.57
N ILE A 15 5.08 5.96 -3.18
CA ILE A 15 4.84 4.81 -2.31
C ILE A 15 4.42 5.35 -0.95
N ILE A 16 3.21 5.01 -0.51
CA ILE A 16 2.74 5.42 0.82
C ILE A 16 3.50 4.60 1.86
N GLY A 17 4.39 5.28 2.56
CA GLY A 17 5.21 4.75 3.63
C GLY A 17 4.61 4.99 5.01
N ASP A 18 5.07 4.20 5.96
CA ASP A 18 4.93 4.47 7.38
C ASP A 18 6.05 5.42 7.88
N LYS A 19 5.98 5.91 9.12
CA LYS A 19 7.03 6.67 9.83
C LYS A 19 8.39 5.95 9.86
N GLY A 20 8.43 4.63 9.64
CA GLY A 20 9.67 3.87 9.44
C GLY A 20 10.31 4.05 8.07
N TYR A 21 9.57 4.48 7.05
CA TYR A 21 10.00 4.60 5.65
C TYR A 21 10.18 6.06 5.23
N CYS A 22 10.87 6.85 6.06
CA CYS A 22 11.18 8.25 5.78
C CYS A 22 12.31 8.39 4.74
N CYS A 23 12.08 8.02 3.48
CA CYS A 23 13.06 8.09 2.40
C CYS A 23 12.51 8.83 1.16
N LEU A 24 13.42 9.23 0.26
CA LEU A 24 13.07 9.91 -0.99
C LEU A 24 12.19 9.01 -1.86
N GLY A 25 11.15 9.59 -2.47
CA GLY A 25 10.17 8.87 -3.30
C GLY A 25 9.00 8.25 -2.53
N TYR A 26 8.93 8.43 -1.21
CA TYR A 26 7.84 7.94 -0.37
C TYR A 26 7.02 9.09 0.21
N VAL A 27 5.71 8.88 0.34
CA VAL A 27 4.81 9.76 1.08
C VAL A 27 4.55 9.15 2.45
N TYR A 28 4.93 9.85 3.51
CA TYR A 28 4.83 9.32 4.87
C TYR A 28 4.42 10.41 5.87
N PRO A 29 3.77 10.04 6.99
CA PRO A 29 3.36 11.03 7.99
C PRO A 29 4.59 11.73 8.55
N PRO A 30 4.61 13.09 8.58
CA PRO A 30 5.75 13.82 9.09
C PRO A 30 6.00 13.48 10.57
N LYS A 31 7.28 13.44 10.95
CA LYS A 31 7.67 13.41 12.37
C LYS A 31 7.58 14.83 12.92
N LYS A 32 7.48 14.97 14.25
CA LYS A 32 7.38 16.29 14.91
C LYS A 32 8.48 17.28 14.49
N ASN A 33 9.67 16.76 14.19
CA ASN A 33 10.84 17.56 13.81
C ASN A 33 11.07 17.63 12.30
N THR A 34 10.18 17.10 11.47
CA THR A 34 10.30 17.16 10.01
C THR A 34 10.11 18.59 9.53
N ARG A 35 11.11 19.14 8.82
CA ARG A 35 11.14 20.54 8.35
C ARG A 35 10.92 20.69 6.84
N TYR A 36 10.72 19.59 6.13
CA TYR A 36 10.56 19.55 4.67
C TYR A 36 9.22 18.87 4.31
N ASP A 37 8.70 19.11 3.10
CA ASP A 37 7.47 18.46 2.64
C ASP A 37 7.72 16.97 2.40
N THR A 38 6.93 16.13 3.06
CA THR A 38 6.96 14.67 2.88
C THR A 38 5.94 14.20 1.83
N GLY A 39 5.24 15.13 1.19
CA GLY A 39 4.09 14.84 0.31
C GLY A 39 2.85 14.39 1.08
N TRP A 40 2.90 14.31 2.42
CA TRP A 40 1.76 13.92 3.23
C TRP A 40 0.70 15.01 3.25
N ARG A 41 -0.55 14.58 3.18
CA ARG A 41 -1.74 15.42 3.20
C ARG A 41 -2.76 14.78 4.14
N ASP A 42 -3.03 15.41 5.26
CA ASP A 42 -3.89 14.85 6.32
C ASP A 42 -5.34 14.63 5.87
N SER A 43 -5.80 15.35 4.85
CA SER A 43 -7.12 15.15 4.26
C SER A 43 -7.29 13.81 3.53
N ARG A 44 -6.19 13.26 2.99
CA ARG A 44 -6.21 12.13 2.04
C ARG A 44 -5.48 10.90 2.56
N HIS A 45 -4.23 11.07 2.96
CA HIS A 45 -3.30 9.96 3.19
C HIS A 45 -3.62 9.08 4.41
N PRO A 46 -4.13 9.61 5.55
CA PRO A 46 -4.54 8.75 6.67
C PRO A 46 -5.61 7.73 6.28
N LYS A 47 -6.60 8.14 5.49
CA LYS A 47 -7.70 7.26 5.03
C LYS A 47 -7.18 6.16 4.12
N ILE A 48 -6.31 6.50 3.18
CA ILE A 48 -5.72 5.53 2.24
C ILE A 48 -4.84 4.54 3.00
N ARG A 49 -3.94 5.04 3.87
CA ARG A 49 -3.08 4.21 4.71
C ARG A 49 -3.89 3.21 5.51
N LYS A 50 -4.97 3.66 6.18
CA LYS A 50 -5.79 2.75 6.99
C LYS A 50 -6.45 1.66 6.14
N ARG A 51 -6.93 1.99 4.93
CA ARG A 51 -7.48 0.98 4.01
C ARG A 51 -6.44 -0.06 3.61
N ILE A 52 -5.22 0.37 3.31
CA ILE A 52 -4.09 -0.53 2.99
C ILE A 52 -3.78 -1.44 4.18
N GLU A 53 -3.64 -0.89 5.40
CA GLU A 53 -3.39 -1.65 6.63
C GLU A 53 -4.50 -2.68 6.91
N THR A 54 -5.77 -2.32 6.67
CA THR A 54 -6.91 -3.24 6.82
C THR A 54 -6.81 -4.41 5.84
N VAL A 55 -6.47 -4.17 4.57
CA VAL A 55 -6.28 -5.25 3.58
C VAL A 55 -5.14 -6.17 4.00
N PHE A 56 -4.00 -5.62 4.45
CA PHE A 56 -2.90 -6.44 4.96
C PHE A 56 -3.30 -7.27 6.19
N SER A 57 -4.08 -6.68 7.10
CA SER A 57 -4.60 -7.40 8.28
C SER A 57 -5.46 -8.60 7.86
N ALA A 58 -6.38 -8.40 6.91
CA ALA A 58 -7.22 -9.47 6.37
C ALA A 58 -6.41 -10.57 5.66
N LEU A 59 -5.34 -10.20 4.93
CA LEU A 59 -4.44 -11.18 4.30
C LEU A 59 -3.67 -12.00 5.34
N VAL A 60 -3.22 -11.36 6.42
CA VAL A 60 -2.52 -12.05 7.53
C VAL A 60 -3.47 -12.98 8.28
N GLU A 61 -4.72 -12.59 8.51
CA GLU A 61 -5.78 -13.43 9.08
C GLU A 61 -6.02 -14.67 8.20
N ALA A 62 -6.05 -14.50 6.88
CA ALA A 62 -6.12 -15.58 5.89
C ALA A 62 -4.82 -16.42 5.76
N GLN A 63 -3.87 -16.28 6.68
CA GLN A 63 -2.60 -17.01 6.70
C GLN A 63 -1.74 -16.80 5.43
N ILE A 64 -1.79 -15.60 4.85
CA ILE A 64 -0.91 -15.18 3.74
C ILE A 64 0.17 -14.28 4.30
N ARG A 65 1.31 -14.88 4.66
CA ARG A 65 2.47 -14.17 5.23
C ARG A 65 3.68 -14.30 4.32
N SER A 66 4.42 -13.20 4.17
CA SER A 66 5.64 -13.17 3.34
C SER A 66 6.68 -14.20 3.80
N ALA A 67 6.83 -14.42 5.10
CA ALA A 67 7.76 -15.39 5.68
C ALA A 67 7.44 -16.86 5.32
N GLN A 68 6.20 -17.17 4.92
CA GLN A 68 5.78 -18.54 4.55
C GLN A 68 5.95 -18.82 3.06
N THR A 69 6.22 -17.80 2.24
CA THR A 69 6.33 -17.92 0.78
C THR A 69 7.78 -17.79 0.35
N LYS A 70 8.28 -18.80 -0.37
CA LYS A 70 9.69 -18.86 -0.80
C LYS A 70 10.06 -17.84 -1.87
N THR A 71 9.09 -17.38 -2.66
CA THR A 71 9.33 -16.43 -3.76
C THR A 71 8.32 -15.29 -3.77
N LEU A 72 8.75 -14.11 -4.21
CA LEU A 72 7.88 -12.95 -4.36
C LEU A 72 6.73 -13.23 -5.35
N GLY A 73 6.99 -14.00 -6.40
CA GLY A 73 5.96 -14.40 -7.37
C GLY A 73 4.85 -15.24 -6.73
N SER A 74 5.20 -16.22 -5.89
CA SER A 74 4.22 -17.04 -5.18
C SER A 74 3.39 -16.24 -4.18
N LEU A 75 4.01 -15.27 -3.49
CA LEU A 75 3.31 -14.37 -2.58
C LEU A 75 2.29 -13.51 -3.34
N LYS A 76 2.72 -12.89 -4.46
CA LYS A 76 1.84 -12.09 -5.31
C LYS A 76 0.63 -12.89 -5.78
N LEU A 77 0.84 -14.12 -6.26
CA LEU A 77 -0.26 -14.99 -6.70
C LEU A 77 -1.24 -15.30 -5.56
N ARG A 78 -0.74 -15.67 -4.37
CA ARG A 78 -1.61 -15.97 -3.20
C ARG A 78 -2.44 -14.75 -2.80
N VAL A 79 -1.85 -13.56 -2.78
CA VAL A 79 -2.56 -12.31 -2.49
C VAL A 79 -3.65 -12.05 -3.53
N VAL A 80 -3.32 -12.16 -4.82
CA VAL A 80 -4.29 -11.94 -5.91
C VAL A 80 -5.47 -12.91 -5.79
N LEU A 81 -5.21 -14.20 -5.58
CA LEU A 81 -6.26 -15.19 -5.42
C LEU A 81 -7.16 -14.91 -4.22
N ALA A 82 -6.59 -14.51 -3.08
CA ALA A 82 -7.38 -14.16 -1.90
C ALA A 82 -8.26 -12.93 -2.11
N VAL A 83 -7.74 -11.90 -2.78
CA VAL A 83 -8.51 -10.70 -3.12
C VAL A 83 -9.62 -11.02 -4.11
N LEU A 84 -9.33 -11.82 -5.15
CA LEU A 84 -10.35 -12.27 -6.12
C LEU A 84 -11.44 -13.09 -5.43
N ALA A 85 -11.07 -14.06 -4.59
CA ALA A 85 -12.03 -14.86 -3.84
C ALA A 85 -12.93 -13.99 -2.96
N HIS A 86 -12.37 -12.99 -2.28
CA HIS A 86 -13.13 -12.05 -1.46
C HIS A 86 -14.14 -11.23 -2.28
N ASN A 87 -13.74 -10.75 -3.47
CA ASN A 87 -14.59 -9.96 -4.35
C ASN A 87 -15.68 -10.78 -5.04
N LEU A 88 -15.41 -12.07 -5.31
CA LEU A 88 -16.37 -12.98 -5.95
C LEU A 88 -17.35 -13.62 -4.95
N ALA A 89 -16.93 -13.81 -3.70
CA ALA A 89 -17.76 -14.41 -2.66
C ALA A 89 -18.71 -13.42 -1.98
N ARG A 90 -18.58 -12.12 -2.24
CA ARG A 90 -19.49 -11.09 -1.76
C ARG A 90 -20.47 -10.72 -2.89
N PRO A 91 -21.79 -10.87 -2.69
CA PRO A 91 -22.80 -10.50 -3.68
C PRO A 91 -22.86 -8.99 -3.93
#